data_AF-A0AAV0HYR2-F1
#
_entry.id   AF-A0AAV0HYR2-F1
#
_cell.length_a   1.000
_cell.length_b   1.000
_cell.length_c   1.000
_cell.angle_alpha   90.00
_cell.angle_beta   90.00
_cell.angle_gamma   90.00
#
_symmetry.space_group_name_H-M   'P 1'
#
loop_
_entity.id
_entity.type
_entity.pdbx_description
1 polymer ?
#
loop_
_entity_poly.entity_id
_entity_poly.type
_entity_poly.pdbx_seq_one_letter_code
_entity_poly.pdbx_strand_id
1 'polypeptide(L)'
;MSGINLSGNNFTGEIPEEFGNLTSIKLLNLSHNALTGSIPSTFSKFEQIESLDLCYNNLTGSIPAQLVDLNSLAVFSVAYNNLSGRTPERVAQFATFNENCYDGNPFLCGWPLPKKCTPGSPPQPSLPTEDGDDVDDGEVIDTEVFVSSFTVSFGMVLAAIATVLYINPNWRRRWFYYVEMVMEGCYYFMVDHLPVPEKYKVLDPSSGRLSWQ
;
A
#
# COMPACT_ATOMS: atom_id res chain seq x y z
N MET A 1 -10.69 -15.81 -20.70
CA MET A 1 -10.98 -14.76 -19.70
C MET A 1 -10.80 -13.42 -20.42
N SER A 2 -11.85 -12.60 -20.54
CA SER A 2 -11.80 -11.30 -21.22
C SER A 2 -11.60 -10.21 -20.17
N GLY A 3 -10.44 -9.58 -20.14
CA GLY A 3 -10.13 -8.60 -19.10
C GLY A 3 -8.96 -7.71 -19.45
N ILE A 4 -9.00 -6.49 -18.92
CA ILE A 4 -7.98 -5.46 -19.08
C ILE A 4 -7.36 -5.23 -17.71
N ASN A 5 -6.07 -5.50 -17.58
CA ASN A 5 -5.30 -5.17 -16.39
C ASN A 5 -4.22 -4.15 -16.78
N LEU A 6 -4.36 -2.94 -16.24
CA LEU A 6 -3.47 -1.80 -16.43
C LEU A 6 -2.96 -1.26 -15.09
N SER A 7 -3.02 -2.08 -14.03
CA SER A 7 -2.64 -1.64 -12.69
C SER A 7 -1.15 -1.40 -12.53
N GLY A 8 -0.77 -0.56 -11.56
CA GLY A 8 0.63 -0.31 -11.22
C GLY A 8 1.41 0.48 -12.27
N ASN A 9 0.76 1.47 -12.89
CA ASN A 9 1.37 2.35 -13.89
C ASN A 9 1.26 3.82 -13.44
N ASN A 10 1.75 4.73 -14.28
CA ASN A 10 1.61 6.18 -14.09
C ASN A 10 0.58 6.78 -15.04
N PHE A 11 -0.53 6.07 -15.33
CA PHE A 11 -1.57 6.65 -16.18
C PHE A 11 -2.23 7.83 -15.47
N THR A 12 -2.38 8.93 -16.21
CA THR A 12 -2.96 10.19 -15.75
C THR A 12 -4.15 10.58 -16.62
N GLY A 13 -4.96 11.53 -16.15
CA GLY A 13 -6.14 12.00 -16.88
C GLY A 13 -7.38 11.17 -16.54
N GLU A 14 -8.46 11.43 -17.25
CA GLU A 14 -9.76 10.84 -16.96
C GLU A 14 -9.94 9.46 -17.57
N ILE A 15 -10.81 8.66 -16.95
CA ILE A 15 -11.25 7.39 -17.53
C ILE A 15 -12.22 7.71 -18.69
N PRO A 16 -11.91 7.29 -19.93
CA PRO A 16 -12.77 7.59 -21.08
C PRO A 16 -14.13 6.89 -20.97
N GLU A 17 -15.22 7.59 -21.32
CA GLU A 17 -16.57 7.01 -21.29
C GLU A 17 -16.73 5.82 -22.24
N GLU A 18 -15.90 5.76 -23.29
CA GLU A 18 -15.86 4.71 -24.31
C GLU A 18 -15.53 3.34 -23.73
N PHE A 19 -14.87 3.28 -22.56
CA PHE A 19 -14.65 2.02 -21.85
C PHE A 19 -15.99 1.30 -21.62
N GLY A 20 -17.09 2.02 -21.38
CA GLY A 20 -18.42 1.44 -21.21
C GLY A 20 -18.97 0.70 -22.44
N ASN A 21 -18.33 0.77 -23.61
CA ASN A 21 -18.71 -0.03 -24.78
C ASN A 21 -18.16 -1.46 -24.74
N LEU A 22 -17.30 -1.79 -23.78
CA LEU A 22 -16.71 -3.12 -23.60
C LEU A 22 -17.67 -4.07 -22.87
N THR A 23 -18.85 -4.33 -23.44
CA THR A 23 -19.95 -5.06 -22.75
C THR A 23 -19.63 -6.51 -22.37
N SER A 24 -18.63 -7.14 -23.02
CA SER A 24 -18.18 -8.51 -22.73
C SER A 24 -16.94 -8.58 -21.81
N ILE A 25 -16.57 -7.47 -21.16
CA ILE A 25 -15.44 -7.46 -20.23
C ILE A 25 -15.83 -8.14 -18.92
N LYS A 26 -14.94 -8.99 -18.40
CA LYS A 26 -15.09 -9.67 -17.10
C LYS A 26 -14.21 -9.08 -16.02
N LEU A 27 -13.07 -8.49 -16.39
CA LEU A 27 -12.13 -7.90 -15.45
C LEU A 27 -11.65 -6.56 -15.97
N LEU A 28 -11.77 -5.52 -15.16
CA LEU A 28 -11.15 -4.22 -15.38
C LEU A 28 -10.37 -3.85 -14.12
N ASN A 29 -9.04 -3.87 -14.23
CA ASN A 29 -8.16 -3.42 -13.17
C ASN A 29 -7.37 -2.19 -13.64
N LEU A 30 -7.66 -1.04 -13.04
CA LEU A 30 -6.98 0.24 -13.25
C LEU A 30 -6.27 0.74 -11.97
N SER A 31 -6.12 -0.13 -10.96
CA SER A 31 -5.62 0.29 -9.65
C SER A 31 -4.16 0.73 -9.67
N HIS A 32 -3.73 1.47 -8.65
CA HIS A 32 -2.35 1.96 -8.53
C HIS A 32 -1.91 2.76 -9.77
N ASN A 33 -2.65 3.82 -10.07
CA ASN A 33 -2.36 4.78 -11.12
C ASN A 33 -2.57 6.22 -10.59
N ALA A 34 -2.48 7.21 -11.47
CA ALA A 34 -2.73 8.62 -11.15
C ALA A 34 -3.96 9.16 -11.93
N LEU A 35 -4.97 8.31 -12.16
CA LEU A 35 -6.19 8.68 -12.89
C LEU A 35 -7.00 9.70 -12.10
N THR A 36 -7.62 10.64 -12.80
CA THR A 36 -8.40 11.76 -12.27
C THR A 36 -9.83 11.75 -12.83
N GLY A 37 -10.65 12.74 -12.46
CA GLY A 37 -12.03 12.83 -12.95
C GLY A 37 -12.97 11.85 -12.25
N SER A 38 -14.18 11.67 -12.78
CA SER A 38 -15.21 10.81 -12.19
C SER A 38 -15.20 9.40 -12.76
N ILE A 39 -15.72 8.44 -11.99
CA ILE A 39 -16.03 7.10 -12.50
C ILE A 39 -17.15 7.24 -13.56
N PRO A 40 -16.95 6.80 -14.83
CA PRO A 40 -17.96 6.94 -15.85
C PRO A 40 -19.23 6.16 -15.51
N SER A 41 -20.39 6.81 -15.61
CA SER A 41 -21.68 6.12 -15.41
C SER A 41 -21.92 5.04 -16.45
N THR A 42 -21.24 5.11 -17.60
CA THR A 42 -21.28 4.09 -18.67
C THR A 42 -20.74 2.73 -18.23
N PHE A 43 -20.04 2.64 -17.10
CA PHE A 43 -19.59 1.37 -16.52
C PHE A 43 -20.74 0.46 -16.09
N SER A 44 -21.96 0.99 -15.90
CA SER A 44 -23.16 0.17 -15.67
C SER A 44 -23.49 -0.76 -16.84
N LYS A 45 -22.94 -0.52 -18.04
CA LYS A 45 -23.11 -1.37 -19.23
C LYS A 45 -22.27 -2.64 -19.22
N PHE A 46 -21.41 -2.84 -18.22
CA PHE A 46 -20.57 -4.03 -18.11
C PHE A 46 -21.35 -5.24 -17.58
N GLU A 47 -22.33 -5.72 -18.34
CA GLU A 47 -23.26 -6.78 -17.92
C GLU A 47 -22.56 -8.07 -17.42
N GLN A 48 -21.34 -8.34 -17.88
CA GLN A 48 -20.58 -9.55 -17.56
C GLN A 48 -19.40 -9.31 -16.61
N ILE A 49 -19.25 -8.12 -16.03
CA ILE A 49 -18.08 -7.83 -15.20
C ILE A 49 -18.12 -8.58 -13.88
N GLU A 50 -17.01 -9.20 -13.55
CA GLU A 50 -16.78 -9.98 -12.33
C GLU A 50 -15.81 -9.25 -11.39
N SER A 51 -14.90 -8.44 -11.93
CA SER A 51 -13.93 -7.67 -11.14
C SER A 51 -13.76 -6.26 -11.70
N LEU A 52 -14.00 -5.27 -10.84
CA LEU A 52 -13.77 -3.85 -11.09
C LEU A 52 -12.90 -3.27 -9.97
N ASP A 53 -11.64 -3.03 -10.27
CA ASP A 53 -10.67 -2.50 -9.31
C ASP A 53 -10.14 -1.14 -9.77
N LEU A 54 -10.46 -0.10 -9.01
CA LEU A 54 -10.11 1.30 -9.26
C LEU A 54 -9.32 1.90 -8.09
N CYS A 55 -8.87 1.08 -7.13
CA CYS A 55 -8.24 1.59 -5.92
C CYS A 55 -6.88 2.27 -6.18
N TYR A 56 -6.42 3.11 -5.25
CA TYR A 56 -5.17 3.86 -5.36
C TYR A 56 -5.09 4.66 -6.67
N ASN A 57 -6.01 5.61 -6.82
CA ASN A 57 -6.03 6.60 -7.89
C ASN A 57 -6.40 7.97 -7.29
N ASN A 58 -6.60 8.98 -8.15
CA ASN A 58 -7.02 10.32 -7.73
C ASN A 58 -8.43 10.67 -8.27
N LEU A 59 -9.31 9.66 -8.34
CA LEU A 59 -10.69 9.81 -8.84
C LEU A 59 -11.51 10.68 -7.88
N THR A 60 -12.45 11.43 -8.45
CA THR A 60 -13.29 12.44 -7.76
C THR A 60 -14.77 12.24 -8.11
N GLY A 61 -15.65 13.05 -7.53
CA GLY A 61 -17.09 12.95 -7.77
C GLY A 61 -17.73 11.80 -6.98
N SER A 62 -18.93 11.37 -7.38
CA SER A 62 -19.68 10.31 -6.70
C SER A 62 -19.54 8.96 -7.39
N ILE A 63 -19.68 7.87 -6.64
CA ILE A 63 -19.84 6.53 -7.22
C ILE A 63 -21.20 6.49 -7.96
N PRO A 64 -21.25 6.17 -9.27
CA PRO A 64 -22.50 6.16 -10.01
C PRO A 64 -23.48 5.13 -9.43
N ALA A 65 -24.70 5.57 -9.10
CA ALA A 65 -25.72 4.71 -8.52
C ALA A 65 -26.11 3.54 -9.46
N GLN A 66 -25.95 3.73 -10.77
CA GLN A 66 -26.21 2.72 -11.80
C GLN A 66 -25.26 1.52 -11.72
N LEU A 67 -24.14 1.59 -11.00
CA LEU A 67 -23.26 0.44 -10.82
C LEU A 67 -23.94 -0.70 -10.05
N VAL A 68 -24.99 -0.41 -9.28
CA VAL A 68 -25.77 -1.41 -8.55
C VAL A 68 -26.41 -2.44 -9.48
N ASP A 69 -26.60 -2.11 -10.77
CA ASP A 69 -27.16 -3.02 -11.78
C ASP A 69 -26.18 -4.14 -12.22
N LEU A 70 -24.92 -4.08 -11.78
CA LEU A 70 -23.88 -5.06 -12.11
C LEU A 70 -24.02 -6.34 -11.28
N ASN A 71 -24.89 -7.24 -11.73
CA ASN A 71 -25.26 -8.46 -11.00
C ASN A 71 -24.17 -9.55 -10.97
N SER A 72 -23.15 -9.49 -11.83
CA SER A 72 -22.05 -10.46 -11.87
C SER A 72 -20.81 -10.04 -11.08
N LEU A 73 -20.81 -8.84 -10.50
CA LEU A 73 -19.64 -8.26 -9.85
C LEU A 73 -19.31 -8.99 -8.55
N ALA A 74 -18.13 -9.61 -8.47
CA ALA A 74 -17.66 -10.34 -7.29
C ALA A 74 -16.54 -9.61 -6.56
N VAL A 75 -15.76 -8.78 -7.27
CA VAL A 75 -14.68 -7.97 -6.71
C VAL A 75 -14.90 -6.52 -7.09
N PHE A 76 -15.01 -5.66 -6.10
CA PHE A 76 -15.15 -4.22 -6.27
C PHE A 76 -14.21 -3.50 -5.30
N SER A 77 -13.46 -2.52 -5.78
CA SER A 77 -12.71 -1.62 -4.91
C SER A 77 -12.57 -0.24 -5.54
N VAL A 78 -12.86 0.77 -4.74
CA VAL A 78 -12.64 2.19 -5.05
C VAL A 78 -11.84 2.88 -3.93
N ALA A 79 -11.20 2.08 -3.07
CA ALA A 79 -10.46 2.57 -1.92
C ALA A 79 -9.29 3.48 -2.34
N TYR A 80 -8.87 4.37 -1.45
CA TYR A 80 -7.75 5.29 -1.65
C TYR A 80 -7.91 6.12 -2.93
N ASN A 81 -9.00 6.90 -2.97
CA ASN A 81 -9.31 7.89 -4.01
C ASN A 81 -9.80 9.18 -3.33
N ASN A 82 -10.29 10.14 -4.10
CA ASN A 82 -10.89 11.38 -3.61
C ASN A 82 -12.40 11.44 -3.89
N LEU A 83 -13.09 10.29 -3.81
CA LEU A 83 -14.52 10.18 -4.06
C LEU A 83 -15.34 10.81 -2.93
N SER A 84 -16.56 11.20 -3.28
CA SER A 84 -17.47 12.00 -2.47
C SER A 84 -18.90 11.49 -2.53
N GLY A 85 -19.72 11.91 -1.58
CA GLY A 85 -21.15 11.56 -1.55
C GLY A 85 -21.41 10.24 -0.84
N ARG A 86 -22.58 9.65 -1.11
CA ARG A 86 -23.03 8.44 -0.43
C ARG A 86 -22.50 7.18 -1.14
N THR A 87 -22.14 6.17 -0.37
CA THR A 87 -21.91 4.80 -0.87
C THR A 87 -23.14 4.27 -1.61
N PRO A 88 -22.96 3.35 -2.59
CA PRO A 88 -24.08 2.76 -3.33
C PRO A 88 -25.09 2.06 -2.41
N GLU A 89 -26.34 1.99 -2.86
CA GLU A 89 -27.35 1.23 -2.14
C GLU A 89 -26.96 -0.25 -2.06
N ARG A 90 -27.25 -0.87 -0.92
CA ARG A 90 -26.91 -2.27 -0.65
C ARG A 90 -27.91 -3.21 -1.30
N VAL A 91 -27.87 -3.28 -2.61
CA VAL A 91 -28.69 -4.18 -3.42
C VAL A 91 -27.78 -5.11 -4.22
N ALA A 92 -28.24 -6.34 -4.44
CA ALA A 92 -27.50 -7.36 -5.18
C ALA A 92 -26.06 -7.53 -4.67
N GLN A 93 -25.07 -7.40 -5.55
CA GLN A 93 -23.66 -7.62 -5.21
C GLN A 93 -23.10 -6.54 -4.27
N PHE A 94 -23.60 -5.30 -4.32
CA PHE A 94 -23.14 -4.21 -3.46
C PHE A 94 -23.47 -4.42 -1.97
N ALA A 95 -24.42 -5.31 -1.66
CA ALA A 95 -24.66 -5.74 -0.28
C ALA A 95 -23.50 -6.58 0.30
N THR A 96 -22.65 -7.17 -0.54
CA THR A 96 -21.58 -8.08 -0.12
C THR A 96 -20.23 -7.39 0.15
N PHE A 97 -20.07 -6.14 -0.31
CA PHE A 97 -18.81 -5.41 -0.16
C PHE A 97 -18.71 -4.75 1.21
N ASN A 98 -17.52 -4.84 1.80
CA ASN A 98 -17.21 -4.34 3.15
C ASN A 98 -16.60 -2.94 3.11
N GLU A 99 -16.29 -2.41 4.29
CA GLU A 99 -15.68 -1.10 4.50
C GLU A 99 -14.39 -0.88 3.66
N ASN A 100 -13.53 -1.90 3.62
CA ASN A 100 -12.25 -1.88 2.91
C ASN A 100 -12.35 -1.55 1.41
N CYS A 101 -13.47 -1.82 0.76
CA CYS A 101 -13.70 -1.49 -0.65
C CYS A 101 -13.84 0.02 -0.89
N TYR A 102 -14.13 0.79 0.16
CA TYR A 102 -14.46 2.22 0.11
C TYR A 102 -13.49 3.09 0.91
N ASP A 103 -12.63 2.49 1.74
CA ASP A 103 -11.68 3.16 2.61
C ASP A 103 -10.77 4.17 1.91
N GLY A 104 -10.21 5.11 2.66
CA GLY A 104 -9.28 6.09 2.11
C GLY A 104 -9.90 7.10 1.15
N ASN A 105 -11.24 7.24 1.14
CA ASN A 105 -11.94 8.32 0.45
C ASN A 105 -12.45 9.37 1.45
N PRO A 106 -11.84 10.57 1.53
CA PRO A 106 -12.12 11.53 2.60
C PRO A 106 -13.55 12.09 2.57
N PHE A 107 -14.21 12.14 1.42
CA PHE A 107 -15.54 12.75 1.25
C PHE A 107 -16.68 11.74 1.07
N LEU A 108 -16.37 10.44 1.08
CA LEU A 108 -17.35 9.38 0.94
C LEU A 108 -17.99 9.06 2.30
N CYS A 109 -19.29 8.80 2.33
CA CYS A 109 -20.05 8.55 3.55
C CYS A 109 -21.15 7.50 3.33
N GLY A 110 -21.70 6.98 4.42
CA GLY A 110 -22.75 5.96 4.40
C GLY A 110 -22.18 4.55 4.52
N TRP A 111 -23.02 3.65 5.01
CA TRP A 111 -22.65 2.24 5.23
C TRP A 111 -22.10 1.62 3.93
N PRO A 112 -21.00 0.85 3.94
CA PRO A 112 -20.35 0.23 5.11
C PRO A 112 -19.39 1.13 5.89
N LEU A 113 -19.15 2.37 5.46
CA LEU A 113 -18.27 3.28 6.19
C LEU A 113 -18.94 3.74 7.50
N PRO A 114 -18.16 3.93 8.59
CA PRO A 114 -18.66 4.48 9.85
C PRO A 114 -19.09 5.96 9.71
N LYS A 115 -18.62 6.64 8.67
CA LYS A 115 -18.92 8.04 8.41
C LYS A 115 -20.37 8.25 8.01
N LYS A 116 -21.15 8.94 8.85
CA LYS A 116 -22.55 9.32 8.55
C LYS A 116 -22.60 10.44 7.51
N CYS A 117 -23.55 10.35 6.59
CA CYS A 117 -23.79 11.43 5.61
C CYS A 117 -24.55 12.58 6.26
N THR A 118 -23.93 13.76 6.37
CA THR A 118 -24.59 15.00 6.80
C THR A 118 -24.91 15.87 5.58
N PRO A 119 -26.17 16.31 5.39
CA PRO A 119 -26.49 17.22 4.31
C PRO A 119 -25.87 18.60 4.60
N GLY A 120 -24.90 19.01 3.76
CA GLY A 120 -24.40 20.40 3.70
C GLY A 120 -23.10 20.73 4.42
N SER A 121 -22.25 19.76 4.78
CA SER A 121 -20.91 20.09 5.30
C SER A 121 -19.90 20.37 4.17
N PRO A 122 -19.01 21.38 4.30
CA PRO A 122 -17.89 21.60 3.37
C PRO A 122 -16.96 20.38 3.32
N PRO A 123 -16.09 20.25 2.30
CA PRO A 123 -15.07 19.21 2.25
C PRO A 123 -14.21 19.29 3.51
N GLN A 124 -14.49 18.44 4.49
CA GLN A 124 -13.80 18.43 5.76
C GLN A 124 -12.47 17.70 5.53
N PRO A 125 -11.31 18.35 5.77
CA PRO A 125 -10.04 17.65 5.86
C PRO A 125 -10.16 16.60 6.94
N SER A 126 -9.59 15.41 6.69
CA SER A 126 -9.46 14.34 7.67
C SER A 126 -8.95 14.90 9.00
N LEU A 127 -9.82 14.98 10.00
CA LEU A 127 -9.42 15.24 11.38
C LEU A 127 -9.06 13.88 12.01
N PRO A 128 -8.06 13.83 12.91
CA PRO A 128 -7.76 12.63 13.67
C PRO A 128 -8.99 12.23 14.46
N THR A 129 -9.31 10.94 14.43
CA THR A 129 -10.30 10.31 15.30
C THR A 129 -9.94 10.59 16.75
N GLU A 130 -10.70 11.45 17.41
CA GLU A 130 -10.79 11.46 18.87
C GLU A 130 -11.84 10.42 19.28
N ASP A 131 -11.40 9.57 20.21
CA ASP A 131 -12.13 8.47 20.81
C ASP A 131 -13.50 8.88 21.34
N GLY A 132 -14.50 8.06 21.02
CA GLY A 132 -15.83 8.10 21.58
C GLY A 132 -16.28 6.67 21.82
N ASP A 133 -16.29 6.30 23.09
CA ASP A 133 -16.67 5.02 23.67
C ASP A 133 -17.89 4.37 23.00
N ASP A 134 -17.70 3.20 22.40
CA ASP A 134 -18.72 2.15 22.31
C ASP A 134 -18.01 0.80 22.29
N VAL A 135 -18.27 0.02 23.34
CA VAL A 135 -17.76 -1.34 23.56
C VAL A 135 -18.33 -2.28 22.50
N ASP A 136 -17.47 -2.80 21.62
CA ASP A 136 -17.70 -4.06 20.89
C ASP A 136 -16.38 -4.84 20.82
N ASP A 137 -16.45 -6.08 21.25
CA ASP A 137 -15.32 -6.96 21.56
C ASP A 137 -14.66 -7.50 20.28
N GLY A 138 -13.78 -6.71 19.69
CA GLY A 138 -12.83 -7.14 18.67
C GLY A 138 -11.42 -6.84 19.14
N GLU A 139 -10.73 -7.84 19.67
CA GLU A 139 -9.36 -7.77 20.20
C GLU A 139 -8.36 -7.40 19.09
N VAL A 140 -8.28 -6.11 18.77
CA VAL A 140 -7.17 -5.51 18.05
C VAL A 140 -6.01 -5.45 19.03
N ILE A 141 -4.92 -6.19 18.74
CA ILE A 141 -3.72 -6.14 19.56
C ILE A 141 -3.26 -4.68 19.58
N ASP A 142 -3.43 -4.05 20.74
CA ASP A 142 -3.10 -2.66 20.98
C ASP A 142 -1.65 -2.44 20.55
N THR A 143 -1.45 -1.57 19.55
CA THR A 143 -0.13 -1.37 18.92
C THR A 143 0.88 -0.90 19.96
N GLU A 144 0.43 -0.21 21.01
CA GLU A 144 1.26 0.18 22.13
C GLU A 144 1.69 -1.04 22.99
N VAL A 145 0.77 -1.98 23.24
CA VAL A 145 1.06 -3.23 23.95
C VAL A 145 2.00 -4.13 23.14
N PHE A 146 1.83 -4.16 21.81
CA PHE A 146 2.72 -4.91 20.93
C PHE A 146 4.13 -4.31 20.89
N VAL A 147 4.25 -3.00 20.70
CA VAL A 147 5.54 -2.30 20.65
C VAL A 147 6.26 -2.36 22.00
N SER A 148 5.54 -2.20 23.10
CA SER A 148 6.11 -2.34 24.44
C SER A 148 6.61 -3.77 24.71
N SER A 149 5.84 -4.79 24.32
CA SER A 149 6.24 -6.20 24.46
C SER A 149 7.49 -6.53 23.64
N PHE A 150 7.59 -6.02 22.41
CA PHE A 150 8.76 -6.22 21.57
C PHE A 150 9.99 -5.52 22.15
N THR A 151 9.83 -4.28 22.63
CA THR A 151 10.91 -3.49 23.23
C THR A 151 11.46 -4.15 24.50
N VAL A 152 10.59 -4.62 25.38
CA VAL A 152 11.01 -5.32 26.61
C VAL A 152 11.71 -6.63 26.29
N SER A 153 11.16 -7.41 25.36
CA SER A 153 11.75 -8.70 24.97
C SER A 153 13.13 -8.52 24.32
N PHE A 154 13.28 -7.54 23.42
CA PHE A 154 14.56 -7.20 22.81
C PHE A 154 15.58 -6.71 23.86
N GLY A 155 15.16 -5.85 24.78
CA GLY A 155 15.99 -5.38 25.88
C GLY A 155 16.51 -6.51 26.78
N MET A 156 15.66 -7.47 27.12
CA MET A 156 16.04 -8.64 27.93
C MET A 156 17.07 -9.53 27.23
N VAL A 157 16.94 -9.73 25.93
CA VAL A 157 17.92 -10.50 25.13
C VAL A 157 19.27 -9.80 25.11
N LEU A 158 19.31 -8.49 24.87
CA LEU A 158 20.55 -7.72 24.91
C LEU A 158 21.21 -7.76 26.30
N ALA A 159 20.43 -7.63 27.37
CA ALA A 159 20.92 -7.72 28.73
C ALA A 159 21.50 -9.10 29.05
N ALA A 160 20.88 -10.18 28.56
CA ALA A 160 21.38 -11.54 28.72
C ALA A 160 22.73 -11.73 27.99
N ILE A 161 22.83 -11.28 26.74
CA ILE A 161 24.09 -11.31 25.97
C ILE A 161 25.17 -10.53 26.70
N ALA A 162 24.88 -9.30 27.14
CA ALA A 162 25.83 -8.47 27.87
C ALA A 162 26.30 -9.15 29.17
N THR A 163 25.38 -9.78 29.91
CA THR A 163 25.69 -10.51 31.15
C THR A 163 26.61 -11.71 30.89
N VAL A 164 26.36 -12.49 29.84
CA VAL A 164 27.22 -13.62 29.44
C VAL A 164 28.62 -13.14 29.06
N LEU A 165 28.71 -12.06 28.28
CA LEU A 165 29.98 -11.44 27.90
C LEU A 165 30.71 -10.81 29.09
N TYR A 166 29.98 -10.36 30.12
CA TYR A 166 30.57 -9.81 31.35
C TYR A 166 31.14 -10.92 32.25
N ILE A 167 30.40 -12.01 32.46
CA ILE A 167 30.79 -13.11 33.35
C ILE A 167 32.00 -13.88 32.78
N ASN A 168 32.02 -14.14 31.48
CA ASN A 168 33.05 -14.99 30.88
C ASN A 168 34.03 -14.19 30.00
N PRO A 169 35.24 -13.88 30.49
CA PRO A 169 36.21 -13.09 29.74
C PRO A 169 36.71 -13.79 28.45
N ASN A 170 36.60 -15.12 28.36
CA ASN A 170 36.95 -15.87 27.16
C ASN A 170 35.91 -15.70 26.05
N TRP A 171 34.62 -15.63 26.41
CA TRP A 171 33.52 -15.41 25.47
C TRP A 171 33.53 -13.99 24.94
N ARG A 172 33.85 -13.02 25.81
CA ARG A 172 34.08 -11.63 25.42
C ARG A 172 35.15 -11.50 24.33
N ARG A 173 36.30 -12.15 24.51
CA ARG A 173 37.39 -12.12 23.51
C ARG A 173 36.99 -12.76 22.18
N ARG A 174 36.31 -13.91 22.22
CA ARG A 174 35.83 -14.59 21.00
C ARG A 174 34.76 -13.79 20.27
N TRP A 175 33.86 -13.15 21.01
CA TRP A 175 32.83 -12.29 20.45
C TRP A 175 33.43 -11.08 19.72
N PHE A 176 34.37 -10.36 20.35
CA PHE A 176 35.03 -9.23 19.70
C PHE A 176 35.80 -9.64 18.43
N TYR A 177 36.50 -10.78 18.46
CA TYR A 177 37.18 -11.32 17.28
C TYR A 177 36.19 -11.64 16.14
N TYR A 178 35.05 -12.24 16.47
CA TYR A 178 34.01 -12.54 15.48
C TYR A 178 33.41 -11.27 14.87
N VAL A 179 33.12 -10.26 15.69
CA VAL A 179 32.59 -8.96 15.22
C VAL A 179 33.59 -8.26 14.30
N GLU A 180 34.87 -8.24 14.65
CA GLU A 180 35.94 -7.66 13.83
C GLU A 180 36.04 -8.36 12.46
N MET A 181 36.03 -9.69 12.45
CA MET A 181 36.05 -10.47 11.21
C MET A 181 34.85 -10.19 10.29
N VAL A 182 33.64 -10.02 10.87
CA VAL A 182 32.44 -9.67 10.10
C VAL A 182 32.53 -8.24 9.58
N MET A 183 33.01 -7.29 10.38
CA MET A 183 33.17 -5.89 9.97
C MET A 183 34.18 -5.74 8.84
N GLU A 184 35.33 -6.42 8.91
CA GLU A 184 36.30 -6.46 7.83
C GLU A 184 35.71 -7.12 6.57
N GLY A 185 35.01 -8.26 6.72
CA GLY A 185 34.34 -8.92 5.60
C GLY A 185 33.32 -8.02 4.88
N CYS A 186 32.50 -7.31 5.64
CA CYS A 186 31.56 -6.32 5.10
C CYS A 186 32.27 -5.14 4.44
N TYR A 187 33.35 -4.64 5.03
CA TYR A 187 34.15 -3.56 4.47
C TYR A 187 34.73 -3.95 3.11
N TYR A 188 35.39 -5.11 3.00
CA TYR A 188 35.96 -5.57 1.74
C TYR A 188 34.88 -5.88 0.70
N PHE A 189 33.76 -6.49 1.11
CA PHE A 189 32.62 -6.73 0.22
C PHE A 189 32.07 -5.42 -0.37
N MET A 190 31.92 -4.38 0.47
CA MET A 190 31.47 -3.05 0.05
C MET A 190 32.48 -2.39 -0.88
N VAL A 191 33.79 -2.46 -0.58
CA VAL A 191 34.85 -1.91 -1.41
C VAL A 191 34.89 -2.58 -2.79
N ASP A 192 34.73 -3.90 -2.85
CA ASP A 192 34.76 -4.66 -4.11
C ASP A 192 33.52 -4.46 -4.98
N HIS A 193 32.36 -4.14 -4.38
CA HIS A 193 31.10 -3.93 -5.10
C HIS A 193 30.74 -2.45 -5.31
N LEU A 194 31.53 -1.51 -4.78
CA LEU A 194 31.38 -0.10 -5.05
C LEU A 194 31.96 0.23 -6.45
N PRO A 195 31.17 0.76 -7.39
CA PRO A 195 31.66 1.14 -8.70
C PRO A 195 32.66 2.29 -8.58
N VAL A 196 33.93 2.02 -8.89
CA VAL A 196 34.96 3.07 -8.95
C VAL A 196 34.58 4.05 -10.06
N PRO A 197 34.39 5.35 -9.76
CA PRO A 197 34.03 6.32 -10.79
C PRO A 197 35.17 6.46 -11.80
N GLU A 198 34.82 6.53 -13.08
CA GLU A 198 35.73 6.54 -14.25
C GLU A 198 36.91 7.51 -14.15
N LYS A 199 36.75 8.57 -13.36
CA LYS A 199 37.76 9.61 -13.08
C LYS A 199 39.06 9.12 -12.43
N TYR A 200 39.12 7.87 -11.96
CA TYR A 200 40.34 7.27 -11.37
C TYR A 200 40.96 6.13 -12.18
N LYS A 201 40.42 5.79 -13.36
CA LYS A 201 41.06 4.82 -14.28
C LYS A 201 42.16 5.54 -15.08
N VAL A 202 43.42 5.39 -14.69
CA VAL A 202 44.57 5.82 -15.52
C VAL A 202 45.05 4.64 -16.35
N LEU A 203 45.15 4.83 -17.67
CA LEU A 203 45.72 3.86 -18.60
C LEU A 203 47.26 3.87 -18.46
N ASP A 204 47.85 2.74 -18.05
CA ASP A 204 49.29 2.52 -18.15
C ASP A 204 49.71 2.43 -19.64
N PRO A 205 50.52 3.37 -20.16
CA PRO A 205 50.88 3.42 -21.58
C PRO A 205 51.77 2.25 -22.04
N SER A 206 52.30 1.44 -21.12
CA SER A 206 53.32 0.44 -21.44
C SER A 206 52.81 -1.00 -21.53
N SER A 207 51.66 -1.32 -20.91
CA SER A 207 51.20 -2.70 -20.74
C SER A 207 49.78 -2.98 -21.22
N GLY A 208 48.98 -1.94 -21.52
CA GLY A 208 47.60 -2.10 -21.98
C GLY A 208 46.67 -2.79 -20.98
N ARG A 209 47.07 -2.94 -19.71
CA ARG A 209 46.22 -3.41 -18.62
C ARG A 209 46.07 -2.34 -17.56
N LEU A 210 44.89 -2.32 -16.94
CA LEU A 210 44.57 -1.47 -15.80
C LEU A 210 45.44 -1.89 -14.61
N SER A 211 46.27 -0.98 -14.09
CA SER A 211 46.97 -1.15 -12.82
C SER A 211 46.49 -0.11 -11.81
N TRP A 212 46.38 -0.52 -10.56
CA TRP A 212 45.99 0.32 -9.43
C TRP A 212 47.16 1.19 -8.96
N GLN A 213 46.86 2.35 -8.36
CA GLN A 213 47.81 3.08 -7.50
C GLN A 213 47.72 2.54 -6.08
#